data_AF-A0A1F1KZP2-F1
#
_entry.id   AF-A0A1F1KZP2-F1
#
_cell.length_a   1.000
_cell.length_b   1.000
_cell.length_c   1.000
_cell.angle_alpha   90.00
_cell.angle_beta   90.00
_cell.angle_gamma   90.00
#
_symmetry.space_group_name_H-M   'P 1'
#
loop_
_entity.id
_entity.type
_entity.pdbx_description
1 polymer ?
#
loop_
_entity_poly.entity_id
_entity_poly.type
_entity_poly.pdbx_seq_one_letter_code
_entity_poly.pdbx_strand_id
1 'polypeptide(L)'
;MIRELYTEDLDINLKYNIYLHCVQNDDVILNINVYDKSLQADLSNYTCRLKAFKSDHIPLIQNTNIDVTGNVVKIEASKQLTTTAGIVKAELQFTDKSTLKKKSTFFIEIKVEKSALNVDGALSTPMCTLLEEIDNKLDQIENIGQVLDEAKQVRDTLESDIVVGNTTNENIVQSISDADSKKREVEISISNASDKISEVEDSITNADNSRNALDRSKEVANETKIDLDNANVQAEKNIEELNKLGDVTDLAAKVQTNTENISKNNKSIEEVNSHLNERANKGFIINSDFQIWQRGESFTLGGSPQYSSDRWAVGSSTSQALKIEKVDSGLKMTWLKQEIGVITQYLELPDKKRLIGKKISVSISINNIIYTYTTILDDINKYINFDLSNKVFTVETHADTKYYIRLFHSNAPIGTTYEINHIRDVFGSVSNFIPISYGEELALCQRYYLRYGSGKSYLHYFNYVWENAGLAVGNIYLPVTPRQMPTINSFGKFAINHGTYTENSLFVDANQSYGNCIHISFQGSGVVGQGGFFRTNNDLTSYIEFDSEIY
;
A
#
# COMPACT_ATOMS: atom_id res chain seq x y z
N MET A 1 114.68 90.38 -54.87
CA MET A 1 114.14 91.37 -55.83
C MET A 1 113.56 90.54 -56.95
N ILE A 2 112.30 90.78 -57.36
CA ILE A 2 111.69 89.98 -58.42
C ILE A 2 112.28 90.45 -59.76
N ARG A 3 112.97 89.55 -60.45
CA ARG A 3 113.56 89.80 -61.76
C ARG A 3 112.95 88.84 -62.77
N GLU A 4 112.13 89.39 -63.65
CA GLU A 4 111.64 88.69 -64.82
C GLU A 4 112.75 88.68 -65.89
N LEU A 5 113.18 87.47 -66.27
CA LEU A 5 114.23 87.31 -67.27
C LEU A 5 113.63 87.40 -68.68
N TYR A 6 114.46 87.76 -69.67
CA TYR A 6 114.04 87.87 -71.06
C TYR A 6 113.37 86.58 -71.55
N THR A 7 112.31 86.71 -72.35
CA THR A 7 111.62 85.56 -72.94
C THR A 7 112.51 84.92 -74.00
N GLU A 8 112.74 83.62 -73.86
CA GLU A 8 113.60 82.86 -74.78
C GLU A 8 112.79 81.81 -75.56
N ASP A 9 113.16 81.59 -76.82
CA ASP A 9 112.53 80.60 -77.70
C ASP A 9 113.28 79.26 -77.65
N LEU A 10 112.53 78.17 -77.49
CA LEU A 10 113.04 76.81 -77.34
C LEU A 10 112.38 75.85 -78.33
N ASP A 11 113.13 75.25 -79.26
CA ASP A 11 112.61 74.17 -80.13
C ASP A 11 113.01 72.79 -79.58
N ILE A 12 112.03 71.90 -79.40
CA ILE A 12 112.26 70.59 -78.76
C ILE A 12 113.18 69.65 -79.55
N ASN A 13 113.42 69.94 -80.83
CA ASN A 13 114.27 69.14 -81.71
C ASN A 13 115.68 69.72 -81.89
N LEU A 14 115.95 70.91 -81.36
CA LEU A 14 117.26 71.56 -81.43
C LEU A 14 117.92 71.54 -80.06
N LYS A 15 119.14 70.99 -79.98
CA LYS A 15 119.90 70.82 -78.72
C LYS A 15 120.73 72.06 -78.37
N TYR A 16 120.13 73.24 -78.36
CA TYR A 16 120.79 74.46 -77.89
C TYR A 16 120.43 74.72 -76.42
N ASN A 17 121.44 75.07 -75.60
CA ASN A 17 121.22 75.50 -74.22
C ASN A 17 120.72 76.95 -74.22
N ILE A 18 119.72 77.25 -73.40
CA ILE A 18 119.30 78.63 -73.14
C ILE A 18 120.19 79.21 -72.04
N TYR A 19 120.79 80.38 -72.28
CA TYR A 19 121.68 81.05 -71.33
C TYR A 19 121.00 82.27 -70.72
N LEU A 20 120.77 82.23 -69.42
CA LEU A 20 120.12 83.31 -68.66
C LEU A 20 121.04 83.82 -67.54
N HIS A 21 120.85 85.06 -67.12
CA HIS A 21 121.69 85.72 -66.10
C HIS A 21 120.84 86.34 -64.99
N CYS A 22 121.19 86.09 -63.73
CA CYS A 22 120.57 86.71 -62.55
C CYS A 22 121.58 86.92 -61.42
N VAL A 23 121.21 87.63 -60.35
CA VAL A 23 122.07 87.83 -59.17
C VAL A 23 121.64 86.89 -58.05
N GLN A 24 122.59 86.46 -57.22
CA GLN A 24 122.33 85.58 -56.09
C GLN A 24 121.25 86.17 -55.15
N ASN A 25 120.29 85.33 -54.74
CA ASN A 25 119.10 85.65 -53.95
C ASN A 25 118.02 86.49 -54.66
N ASP A 26 118.10 86.68 -55.98
CA ASP A 26 116.98 87.21 -56.76
C ASP A 26 115.83 86.21 -56.82
N ASP A 27 114.60 86.71 -56.77
CA ASP A 27 113.40 85.93 -57.05
C ASP A 27 113.23 85.96 -58.58
N VAL A 28 113.36 84.82 -59.25
CA VAL A 28 113.49 84.76 -60.70
C VAL A 28 112.20 84.28 -61.35
N ILE A 29 111.77 84.95 -62.42
CA ILE A 29 110.69 84.46 -63.28
C ILE A 29 111.28 84.12 -64.66
N LEU A 30 111.06 82.89 -65.11
CA LEU A 30 111.47 82.38 -66.41
C LEU A 30 110.27 82.36 -67.35
N ASN A 31 110.38 82.97 -68.52
CA ASN A 31 109.38 82.90 -69.58
C ASN A 31 110.01 82.20 -70.81
N ILE A 32 109.42 81.09 -71.25
CA ILE A 32 109.98 80.27 -72.32
C ILE A 32 108.88 79.94 -73.34
N ASN A 33 109.11 80.24 -74.61
CA ASN A 33 108.24 79.81 -75.70
C ASN A 33 108.73 78.46 -76.24
N VAL A 34 107.87 77.45 -76.29
CA VAL A 34 108.24 76.09 -76.71
C VAL A 34 107.71 75.79 -78.11
N TYR A 35 108.56 75.25 -78.97
CA TYR A 35 108.28 74.89 -80.37
C TYR A 35 108.62 73.42 -80.63
N ASP A 36 107.91 72.73 -81.52
CA ASP A 36 108.20 71.38 -82.01
C ASP A 36 108.37 71.40 -83.53
N LYS A 37 109.63 71.25 -83.99
CA LYS A 37 110.02 71.32 -85.41
C LYS A 37 109.64 72.68 -86.02
N SER A 38 109.94 73.74 -85.28
CA SER A 38 109.72 75.14 -85.62
C SER A 38 108.25 75.56 -85.74
N LEU A 39 107.33 74.74 -85.21
CA LEU A 39 105.91 75.08 -85.01
C LEU A 39 105.61 75.19 -83.50
N GLN A 40 104.61 75.98 -83.10
CA GLN A 40 104.26 76.09 -81.67
C GLN A 40 103.90 74.73 -81.07
N ALA A 41 104.53 74.36 -79.94
CA ALA A 41 104.29 73.07 -79.31
C ALA A 41 102.96 73.05 -78.55
N ASP A 42 102.15 71.99 -78.72
CA ASP A 42 100.99 71.74 -77.86
C ASP A 42 101.42 71.10 -76.53
N LEU A 43 101.19 71.82 -75.43
CA LEU A 43 101.55 71.46 -74.06
C LEU A 43 100.32 71.31 -73.14
N SER A 44 99.10 71.41 -73.68
CA SER A 44 97.85 71.43 -72.90
C SER A 44 97.67 70.19 -72.01
N ASN A 45 98.06 69.00 -72.51
CA ASN A 45 98.01 67.74 -71.77
C ASN A 45 99.29 67.42 -70.98
N TYR A 46 100.22 68.35 -70.82
CA TYR A 46 101.49 68.10 -70.14
C TYR A 46 101.56 68.81 -68.79
N THR A 47 102.20 68.15 -67.83
CA THR A 47 102.70 68.80 -66.61
C THR A 47 104.15 69.18 -66.82
N CYS A 48 104.54 70.32 -66.28
CA CYS A 48 105.88 70.84 -66.40
C CYS A 48 106.58 70.80 -65.04
N ARG A 49 107.85 70.40 -65.05
CA ARG A 49 108.70 70.34 -63.86
C ARG A 49 110.08 70.90 -64.21
N LEU A 50 110.57 71.80 -63.38
CA LEU A 50 111.94 72.30 -63.43
C LEU A 50 112.80 71.47 -62.48
N LYS A 51 113.88 70.86 -62.99
CA LYS A 51 114.92 70.25 -62.17
C LYS A 51 116.20 71.04 -62.36
N ALA A 52 116.76 71.61 -61.31
CA ALA A 52 117.99 72.37 -61.39
C ALA A 52 119.08 71.74 -60.55
N PHE A 53 120.31 71.81 -61.05
CA PHE A 53 121.51 71.46 -60.32
C PHE A 53 122.35 72.71 -60.17
N LYS A 54 122.45 73.17 -58.93
CA LYS A 54 123.13 74.42 -58.60
C LYS A 54 124.64 74.22 -58.57
N SER A 55 125.39 75.32 -58.55
CA SER A 55 126.86 75.32 -58.47
C SER A 55 127.41 74.73 -57.16
N ASP A 56 126.63 74.75 -56.08
CA ASP A 56 126.93 74.04 -54.81
C ASP A 56 126.65 72.53 -54.88
N HIS A 57 126.25 72.01 -56.04
CA HIS A 57 125.84 70.61 -56.24
C HIS A 57 124.57 70.19 -55.49
N ILE A 58 123.76 71.15 -55.01
CA ILE A 58 122.46 70.87 -54.40
C ILE A 58 121.39 70.83 -55.51
N PRO A 59 120.63 69.73 -55.67
CA PRO A 59 119.53 69.66 -56.62
C PRO A 59 118.31 70.42 -56.09
N LEU A 60 117.60 71.08 -56.99
CA LEU A 60 116.29 71.69 -56.77
C LEU A 60 115.29 71.06 -57.73
N ILE A 61 114.13 70.63 -57.22
CA ILE A 61 113.02 70.14 -58.04
C ILE A 61 111.81 71.02 -57.73
N GLN A 62 111.21 71.57 -58.77
CA GLN A 62 110.02 72.40 -58.66
C GLN A 62 108.97 71.96 -59.68
N ASN A 63 107.76 71.74 -59.18
CA ASN A 63 106.57 71.36 -59.95
C ASN A 63 105.34 72.21 -59.58
N THR A 64 105.55 73.31 -58.88
CA THR A 64 104.55 74.31 -58.47
C THR A 64 104.96 75.68 -59.00
N ASN A 65 104.01 76.61 -59.12
CA ASN A 65 104.20 77.96 -59.68
C ASN A 65 104.79 77.93 -61.11
N ILE A 66 104.29 76.98 -61.90
CA ILE A 66 104.58 76.85 -63.32
C ILE A 66 103.25 76.94 -64.07
N ASP A 67 103.08 78.02 -64.82
CA ASP A 67 101.90 78.24 -65.65
C ASP A 67 102.24 77.89 -67.10
N VAL A 68 101.47 76.95 -67.66
CA VAL A 68 101.59 76.52 -69.06
C VAL A 68 100.34 76.96 -69.79
N THR A 69 100.48 77.97 -70.66
CA THR A 69 99.37 78.51 -71.46
C THR A 69 99.73 78.43 -72.94
N GLY A 70 99.05 77.57 -73.69
CA GLY A 70 99.39 77.29 -75.09
C GLY A 70 100.79 76.68 -75.20
N ASN A 71 101.70 77.40 -75.89
CA ASN A 71 103.09 77.00 -76.05
C ASN A 71 104.07 77.74 -75.12
N VAL A 72 103.57 78.61 -74.23
CA VAL A 72 104.38 79.43 -73.32
C VAL A 72 104.40 78.81 -71.93
N VAL A 73 105.60 78.69 -71.36
CA VAL A 73 105.81 78.26 -69.99
C VAL A 73 106.39 79.39 -69.18
N LYS A 74 105.63 79.84 -68.17
CA LYS A 74 106.06 80.80 -67.18
C LYS A 74 106.36 80.07 -65.87
N ILE A 75 107.56 80.26 -65.33
CA ILE A 75 108.02 79.61 -64.09
C ILE A 75 108.44 80.70 -63.13
N GLU A 76 107.72 80.85 -62.02
CA GLU A 76 108.21 81.61 -60.88
C GLU A 76 109.17 80.71 -60.10
N ALA A 77 110.46 80.80 -60.42
CA ALA A 77 111.46 79.93 -59.87
C ALA A 77 111.57 80.10 -58.35
N SER A 78 111.64 78.97 -57.65
CA SER A 78 111.90 78.93 -56.22
C SER A 78 113.13 79.76 -55.92
N LYS A 79 113.06 80.57 -54.87
CA LYS A 79 114.16 81.40 -54.40
C LYS A 79 115.46 80.61 -54.19
N GLN A 80 115.33 79.32 -53.87
CA GLN A 80 116.46 78.38 -53.74
C GLN A 80 117.30 78.24 -55.01
N LEU A 81 116.74 78.53 -56.20
CA LEU A 81 117.45 78.44 -57.47
C LEU A 81 118.65 79.39 -57.52
N THR A 82 118.53 80.57 -56.92
CA THR A 82 119.54 81.63 -56.96
C THR A 82 120.31 81.78 -55.65
N THR A 83 120.14 80.91 -54.66
CA THR A 83 120.79 81.07 -53.35
C THR A 83 122.31 80.90 -53.39
N THR A 84 122.85 80.28 -54.44
CA THR A 84 124.29 80.03 -54.59
C THR A 84 124.78 80.62 -55.91
N ALA A 85 125.88 81.38 -55.84
CA ALA A 85 126.51 81.96 -57.03
C ALA A 85 127.20 80.88 -57.87
N GLY A 86 127.14 81.01 -59.20
CA GLY A 86 127.73 80.09 -60.16
C GLY A 86 126.74 79.67 -61.25
N ILE A 87 127.13 78.69 -62.07
CA ILE A 87 126.28 78.18 -63.16
C ILE A 87 125.31 77.16 -62.58
N VAL A 88 124.02 77.45 -62.68
CA VAL A 88 122.94 76.51 -62.39
C VAL A 88 122.54 75.82 -63.70
N LYS A 89 122.65 74.50 -63.73
CA LYS A 89 122.22 73.67 -64.86
C LYS A 89 120.82 73.17 -64.59
N ALA A 90 119.84 73.76 -65.24
CA ALA A 90 118.44 73.41 -65.17
C ALA A 90 118.03 72.49 -66.33
N GLU A 91 117.03 71.67 -66.06
CA GLU A 91 116.36 70.79 -67.01
C GLU A 91 114.86 71.02 -66.87
N LEU A 92 114.21 71.49 -67.94
CA LEU A 92 112.77 71.58 -68.01
C LEU A 92 112.19 70.28 -68.58
N GLN A 93 111.27 69.66 -67.84
CA GLN A 93 110.71 68.36 -68.14
C GLN A 93 109.20 68.47 -68.34
N PHE A 94 108.72 67.96 -69.48
CA PHE A 94 107.29 67.83 -69.76
C PHE A 94 106.87 66.37 -69.70
N THR A 95 105.88 66.10 -68.84
CA THR A 95 105.34 64.76 -68.62
C THR A 95 103.86 64.75 -68.98
N ASP A 96 103.46 63.84 -69.85
CA ASP A 96 102.07 63.71 -70.28
C ASP A 96 101.17 63.32 -69.09
N LYS A 97 100.07 64.04 -68.89
CA LYS A 97 99.19 63.89 -67.73
C LYS A 97 98.53 62.52 -67.64
N SER A 98 98.28 61.86 -68.77
CA SER A 98 97.53 60.60 -68.83
C SER A 98 98.44 59.38 -68.89
N THR A 99 99.54 59.44 -69.62
CA THR A 99 100.46 58.31 -69.81
C THR A 99 101.66 58.31 -68.87
N LEU A 100 101.90 59.43 -68.17
CA LEU A 100 103.06 59.66 -67.30
C LEU A 100 104.43 59.50 -68.00
N LYS A 101 104.43 59.44 -69.33
CA LYS A 101 105.65 59.37 -70.14
C LYS A 101 106.23 60.75 -70.39
N LYS A 102 107.56 60.83 -70.38
CA LYS A 102 108.32 62.06 -70.59
C LYS A 102 108.42 62.37 -72.08
N LYS A 103 108.01 63.57 -72.50
CA LYS A 103 108.05 63.99 -73.92
C LYS A 103 109.45 64.38 -74.36
N SER A 104 110.10 65.27 -73.61
CA SER A 104 111.46 65.75 -73.89
C SER A 104 112.06 66.49 -72.68
N THR A 105 113.34 66.86 -72.79
CA THR A 105 114.18 67.48 -71.74
C THR A 105 114.97 68.62 -72.31
N PHE A 106 114.91 69.78 -71.67
CA PHE A 106 115.59 70.98 -72.16
C PHE A 106 116.56 71.50 -71.13
N PHE A 107 117.82 71.69 -71.53
CA PHE A 107 118.84 72.20 -70.64
C PHE A 107 118.87 73.73 -70.70
N ILE A 108 118.76 74.35 -69.54
CA ILE A 108 118.82 75.80 -69.32
C ILE A 108 120.04 76.03 -68.44
N GLU A 109 120.97 76.87 -68.86
CA GLU A 109 122.08 77.30 -68.00
C GLU A 109 121.80 78.71 -67.50
N ILE A 110 121.66 78.85 -66.19
CA ILE A 110 121.41 80.13 -65.53
C ILE A 110 122.67 80.52 -64.77
N LYS A 111 123.34 81.59 -65.20
CA LYS A 111 124.50 82.14 -64.50
C LYS A 111 124.02 83.05 -63.37
N VAL A 112 124.21 82.60 -62.14
CA VAL A 112 123.91 83.36 -60.92
C VAL A 112 125.17 84.11 -60.49
N GLU A 113 125.15 85.43 -60.61
CA GLU A 113 126.29 86.28 -60.21
C GLU A 113 126.33 86.48 -58.69
N LYS A 114 127.53 86.44 -58.10
CA LYS A 114 127.71 86.52 -56.65
C LYS A 114 127.23 87.85 -56.12
N SER A 115 126.29 87.82 -55.17
CA SER A 115 125.85 89.01 -54.46
C SER A 115 126.93 89.42 -53.46
N ALA A 116 127.22 90.72 -53.36
CA ALA A 116 128.34 91.26 -52.58
C ALA A 116 128.24 91.04 -51.04
N LEU A 117 127.16 90.41 -50.54
CA LEU A 117 126.81 90.35 -49.12
C LEU A 117 126.48 88.94 -48.58
N ASN A 118 126.80 87.83 -49.27
CA ASN A 118 126.41 86.48 -48.79
C ASN A 118 127.60 85.55 -48.46
N VAL A 119 127.42 84.69 -47.44
CA VAL A 119 128.40 83.73 -46.88
C VAL A 119 127.88 82.30 -47.08
N ASP A 120 128.70 81.39 -47.64
CA ASP A 120 128.32 80.04 -48.09
C ASP A 120 127.96 79.08 -46.92
N GLY A 121 126.88 78.30 -47.07
CA GLY A 121 126.27 77.47 -46.03
C GLY A 121 126.47 75.95 -46.17
N ALA A 122 126.56 75.26 -45.01
CA ALA A 122 126.42 73.80 -44.87
C ALA A 122 124.93 73.40 -44.67
N LEU A 123 124.60 72.12 -44.91
CA LEU A 123 123.27 71.53 -44.69
C LEU A 123 122.71 71.89 -43.29
N SER A 124 121.47 72.38 -43.22
CA SER A 124 120.93 72.94 -41.98
C SER A 124 120.32 71.86 -41.06
N THR A 125 120.60 71.97 -39.76
CA THR A 125 120.05 71.09 -38.69
C THR A 125 118.54 70.84 -38.79
N PRO A 126 117.68 71.83 -39.12
CA PRO A 126 116.23 71.61 -39.29
C PRO A 126 115.86 70.56 -40.34
N MET A 127 116.67 70.41 -41.40
CA MET A 127 116.43 69.42 -42.46
C MET A 127 116.64 67.99 -41.94
N CYS A 128 117.62 67.78 -41.05
CA CYS A 128 117.84 66.50 -40.40
C CYS A 128 116.70 66.17 -39.42
N THR A 129 116.22 67.15 -38.64
CA THR A 129 115.11 66.97 -37.69
C THR A 129 113.79 66.60 -38.39
N LEU A 130 113.51 67.19 -39.55
CA LEU A 130 112.33 66.85 -40.35
C LEU A 130 112.36 65.40 -40.88
N LEU A 131 113.54 64.90 -41.24
CA LEU A 131 113.70 63.51 -41.69
C LEU A 131 113.50 62.52 -40.53
N GLU A 132 114.03 62.82 -39.34
CA GLU A 132 113.79 62.03 -38.13
C GLU A 132 112.30 62.01 -37.73
N GLU A 133 111.57 63.13 -37.88
CA GLU A 133 110.14 63.18 -37.55
C GLU A 133 109.28 62.35 -38.54
N ILE A 134 109.66 62.31 -39.82
CA ILE A 134 108.98 61.48 -40.82
C ILE A 134 109.21 59.99 -40.55
N ASP A 135 110.43 59.59 -40.19
CA ASP A 135 110.78 58.21 -39.84
C ASP A 135 109.96 57.72 -38.62
N ASN A 136 109.92 58.54 -37.56
CA ASN A 136 109.10 58.26 -36.37
C ASN A 136 107.59 58.14 -36.67
N LYS A 137 107.06 58.94 -37.61
CA LYS A 137 105.65 58.83 -38.02
C LYS A 137 105.38 57.57 -38.85
N LEU A 138 106.34 57.11 -39.64
CA LEU A 138 106.22 55.85 -40.40
C LEU A 138 106.18 54.64 -39.43
N ASP A 139 107.03 54.63 -38.40
CA ASP A 139 107.01 53.59 -37.35
C ASP A 139 105.66 53.55 -36.60
N GLN A 140 105.07 54.71 -36.32
CA GLN A 140 103.74 54.78 -35.70
C GLN A 140 102.63 54.23 -36.61
N ILE A 141 102.73 54.41 -37.93
CA ILE A 141 101.75 53.90 -38.90
C ILE A 141 101.85 52.37 -39.03
N GLU A 142 103.05 51.80 -39.02
CA GLU A 142 103.23 50.34 -39.05
C GLU A 142 102.59 49.65 -37.83
N ASN A 143 102.74 50.24 -36.64
CA ASN A 143 102.09 49.76 -35.41
C ASN A 143 100.55 49.76 -35.49
N ILE A 144 99.93 50.70 -36.22
CA ILE A 144 98.47 50.74 -36.41
C ILE A 144 97.98 49.53 -37.23
N GLY A 145 98.78 49.07 -38.20
CA GLY A 145 98.46 47.89 -39.00
C GLY A 145 98.31 46.63 -38.15
N GLN A 146 99.27 46.39 -37.25
CA GLN A 146 99.23 45.26 -36.31
C GLN A 146 98.00 45.31 -35.38
N VAL A 147 97.71 46.48 -34.80
CA VAL A 147 96.54 46.68 -33.94
C VAL A 147 95.22 46.42 -34.69
N LEU A 148 95.14 46.79 -35.97
CA LEU A 148 93.94 46.57 -36.77
C LEU A 148 93.70 45.09 -37.09
N ASP A 149 94.77 44.33 -37.36
CA ASP A 149 94.69 42.88 -37.58
C ASP A 149 94.27 42.13 -36.31
N GLU A 150 94.82 42.50 -35.14
CA GLU A 150 94.40 41.98 -33.84
C GLU A 150 92.92 42.28 -33.57
N ALA A 151 92.48 43.52 -33.81
CA ALA A 151 91.07 43.91 -33.63
C ALA A 151 90.11 43.13 -34.56
N LYS A 152 90.54 42.85 -35.80
CA LYS A 152 89.78 42.02 -36.75
C LYS A 152 89.65 40.58 -36.25
N GLN A 153 90.75 39.99 -35.77
CA GLN A 153 90.73 38.64 -35.22
C GLN A 153 89.80 38.52 -34.01
N VAL A 154 89.84 39.51 -33.10
CA VAL A 154 88.94 39.58 -31.94
C VAL A 154 87.48 39.67 -32.38
N ARG A 155 87.16 40.53 -33.35
CA ARG A 155 85.79 40.66 -33.89
C ARG A 155 85.30 39.34 -34.50
N ASP A 156 86.09 38.71 -35.35
CA ASP A 156 85.71 37.47 -36.04
C ASP A 156 85.49 36.33 -35.02
N THR A 157 86.31 36.30 -33.95
CA THR A 157 86.12 35.37 -32.83
C THR A 157 84.80 35.66 -32.09
N LEU A 158 84.52 36.93 -31.78
CA LEU A 158 83.29 37.32 -31.09
C LEU A 158 82.03 37.01 -31.90
N GLU A 159 82.06 37.22 -33.22
CA GLU A 159 80.94 36.89 -34.10
C GLU A 159 80.68 35.37 -34.12
N SER A 160 81.74 34.56 -34.18
CA SER A 160 81.65 33.10 -34.03
C SER A 160 81.06 32.70 -32.67
N ASP A 161 81.54 33.28 -31.58
CA ASP A 161 81.07 32.99 -30.23
C ASP A 161 79.60 33.37 -30.02
N ILE A 162 79.13 34.47 -30.63
CA ILE A 162 77.71 34.88 -30.61
C ILE A 162 76.84 33.83 -31.30
N VAL A 163 77.26 33.33 -32.47
CA VAL A 163 76.52 32.28 -33.19
C VAL A 163 76.43 31.01 -32.34
N VAL A 164 77.55 30.57 -31.76
CA VAL A 164 77.57 29.40 -30.86
C VAL A 164 76.68 29.63 -29.63
N GLY A 165 76.71 30.82 -29.04
CA GLY A 165 75.86 31.21 -27.92
C GLY A 165 74.37 31.16 -28.26
N ASN A 166 73.98 31.67 -29.43
CA ASN A 166 72.60 31.65 -29.91
C ASN A 166 72.10 30.22 -30.15
N THR A 167 72.88 29.38 -30.84
CA THR A 167 72.54 27.96 -31.05
C THR A 167 72.43 27.21 -29.72
N THR A 168 73.31 27.50 -28.77
CA THR A 168 73.25 26.90 -27.42
C THR A 168 71.98 27.33 -26.70
N ASN A 169 71.61 28.61 -26.78
CA ASN A 169 70.38 29.13 -26.19
C ASN A 169 69.12 28.48 -26.78
N GLU A 170 69.06 28.31 -28.10
CA GLU A 170 67.97 27.60 -28.79
C GLU A 170 67.84 26.15 -28.30
N ASN A 171 68.98 25.44 -28.19
CA ASN A 171 69.00 24.07 -27.66
C ASN A 171 68.52 23.98 -26.20
N ILE A 172 68.89 24.96 -25.37
CA ILE A 172 68.42 25.05 -23.97
C ILE A 172 66.92 25.29 -23.94
N VAL A 173 66.40 26.23 -24.74
CA VAL A 173 64.96 26.54 -24.82
C VAL A 173 64.17 25.31 -25.26
N GLN A 174 64.65 24.56 -26.25
CA GLN A 174 64.01 23.32 -26.67
C GLN A 174 64.03 22.26 -25.56
N SER A 175 65.17 22.09 -24.89
CA SER A 175 65.31 21.14 -23.78
C SER A 175 64.36 21.46 -22.62
N ILE A 176 64.15 22.74 -22.32
CA ILE A 176 63.18 23.20 -21.31
C ILE A 176 61.75 22.84 -21.74
N SER A 177 61.38 23.11 -23.00
CA SER A 177 60.06 22.78 -23.55
C SER A 177 59.76 21.27 -23.48
N ASP A 178 60.75 20.45 -23.80
CA ASP A 178 60.65 18.99 -23.73
C ASP A 178 60.50 18.51 -22.28
N ALA A 179 61.29 19.09 -21.36
CA ALA A 179 61.19 18.80 -19.93
C ALA A 179 59.83 19.20 -19.34
N ASP A 180 59.28 20.35 -19.72
CA ASP A 180 57.95 20.79 -19.30
C ASP A 180 56.85 19.86 -19.84
N SER A 181 56.99 19.40 -21.07
CA SER A 181 56.05 18.44 -21.66
C SER A 181 56.09 17.10 -20.91
N LYS A 182 57.29 16.60 -20.56
CA LYS A 182 57.44 15.41 -19.72
C LYS A 182 56.93 15.59 -18.30
N LYS A 183 57.12 16.76 -17.70
CA LYS A 183 56.53 17.09 -16.39
C LYS A 183 55.01 16.97 -16.42
N ARG A 184 54.34 17.51 -17.44
CA ARG A 184 52.88 17.39 -17.59
C ARG A 184 52.42 15.94 -17.75
N GLU A 185 53.14 15.13 -18.53
CA GLU A 185 52.85 13.69 -18.66
C GLU A 185 52.93 12.96 -17.30
N VAL A 186 53.94 13.30 -16.49
CA VAL A 186 54.11 12.75 -15.13
C VAL A 186 52.99 13.22 -14.20
N GLU A 187 52.63 14.50 -14.23
CA GLU A 187 51.51 15.05 -13.44
C GLU A 187 50.19 14.36 -13.74
N ILE A 188 49.89 14.11 -15.03
CA ILE A 188 48.71 13.34 -15.46
C ILE A 188 48.76 11.92 -14.91
N SER A 189 49.94 11.27 -15.00
CA SER A 189 50.12 9.90 -14.48
C SER A 189 49.92 9.82 -12.96
N ILE A 190 50.39 10.83 -12.22
CA ILE A 190 50.18 10.95 -10.77
C ILE A 190 48.70 11.14 -10.44
N SER A 191 47.99 11.98 -11.19
CA SER A 191 46.54 12.18 -11.02
C SER A 191 45.80 10.86 -11.21
N ASN A 192 46.06 10.16 -12.31
CA ASN A 192 45.42 8.86 -12.60
C ASN A 192 45.73 7.82 -11.52
N ALA A 193 46.97 7.78 -11.01
CA ALA A 193 47.34 6.88 -9.92
C ALA A 193 46.59 7.22 -8.62
N SER A 194 46.41 8.51 -8.33
CA SER A 194 45.66 8.97 -7.15
C SER A 194 44.19 8.57 -7.24
N ASP A 195 43.56 8.76 -8.41
CA ASP A 195 42.19 8.31 -8.64
C ASP A 195 42.06 6.78 -8.45
N LYS A 196 43.04 6.02 -8.95
CA LYS A 196 43.06 4.57 -8.79
C LYS A 196 43.24 4.12 -7.34
N ILE A 197 44.02 4.86 -6.54
CA ILE A 197 44.13 4.61 -5.10
C ILE A 197 42.77 4.80 -4.43
N SER A 198 42.05 5.89 -4.74
CA SER A 198 40.71 6.13 -4.19
C SER A 198 39.73 5.00 -4.54
N GLU A 199 39.73 4.51 -5.79
CA GLU A 199 38.90 3.38 -6.20
C GLU A 199 39.22 2.08 -5.42
N VAL A 200 40.51 1.86 -5.12
CA VAL A 200 40.95 0.71 -4.32
C VAL A 200 40.52 0.86 -2.87
N GLU A 201 40.62 2.06 -2.28
CA GLU A 201 40.15 2.34 -0.92
C GLU A 201 38.64 2.12 -0.76
N ASP A 202 37.85 2.55 -1.74
CA ASP A 202 36.41 2.28 -1.80
C ASP A 202 36.13 0.76 -1.88
N SER A 203 36.91 0.05 -2.70
CA SER A 203 36.80 -1.40 -2.85
C SER A 203 37.15 -2.14 -1.55
N ILE A 204 38.18 -1.70 -0.83
CA ILE A 204 38.57 -2.23 0.48
C ILE A 204 37.43 -2.01 1.48
N THR A 205 36.87 -0.81 1.54
CA THR A 205 35.74 -0.48 2.43
C THR A 205 34.54 -1.38 2.16
N ASN A 206 34.22 -1.62 0.89
CA ASN A 206 33.14 -2.53 0.49
C ASN A 206 33.41 -3.99 0.88
N ALA A 207 34.66 -4.44 0.76
CA ALA A 207 35.07 -5.79 1.18
C ALA A 207 34.97 -5.94 2.70
N ASP A 208 35.40 -4.95 3.48
CA ASP A 208 35.28 -4.95 4.94
C ASP A 208 33.81 -4.97 5.39
N ASN A 209 32.94 -4.18 4.76
CA ASN A 209 31.50 -4.22 5.03
C ASN A 209 30.91 -5.61 4.76
N SER A 210 31.31 -6.24 3.66
CA SER A 210 30.87 -7.60 3.30
C SER A 210 31.37 -8.65 4.29
N ARG A 211 32.63 -8.55 4.73
CA ARG A 211 33.19 -9.41 5.78
C ARG A 211 32.41 -9.28 7.09
N ASN A 212 32.15 -8.05 7.54
CA ASN A 212 31.42 -7.81 8.79
C ASN A 212 29.99 -8.36 8.73
N ALA A 213 29.32 -8.24 7.57
CA ALA A 213 28.00 -8.84 7.36
C ALA A 213 28.05 -10.38 7.42
N LEU A 214 29.09 -11.00 6.86
CA LEU A 214 29.30 -12.43 6.91
C LEU A 214 29.57 -12.93 8.34
N ASP A 215 30.40 -12.21 9.10
CA ASP A 215 30.67 -12.52 10.50
C ASP A 215 29.39 -12.47 11.34
N ARG A 216 28.56 -11.43 11.15
CA ARG A 216 27.23 -11.32 11.76
C ARG A 216 26.33 -12.51 11.39
N SER A 217 26.30 -12.90 10.12
CA SER A 217 25.51 -14.04 9.66
C SER A 217 25.98 -15.36 10.30
N LYS A 218 27.29 -15.52 10.49
CA LYS A 218 27.89 -16.67 11.16
C LYS A 218 27.53 -16.72 12.65
N GLU A 219 27.51 -15.58 13.34
CA GLU A 219 27.04 -15.49 14.73
C GLU A 219 25.59 -15.98 14.85
N VAL A 220 24.69 -15.45 14.01
CA VAL A 220 23.26 -15.84 14.01
C VAL A 220 23.09 -17.33 13.70
N ALA A 221 23.87 -17.87 12.75
CA ALA A 221 23.83 -19.30 12.45
C ALA A 221 24.26 -20.17 13.64
N ASN A 222 25.27 -19.73 14.40
CA ASN A 222 25.70 -20.42 15.61
C ASN A 222 24.63 -20.36 16.72
N GLU A 223 24.00 -19.21 16.92
CA GLU A 223 22.88 -19.07 17.88
C GLU A 223 21.71 -19.99 17.49
N THR A 224 21.31 -19.98 16.22
CA THR A 224 20.22 -20.84 15.70
C THR A 224 20.54 -22.32 15.89
N LYS A 225 21.81 -22.72 15.70
CA LYS A 225 22.25 -24.09 15.93
C LYS A 225 22.09 -24.48 17.40
N ILE A 226 22.48 -23.62 18.33
CA ILE A 226 22.32 -23.86 19.78
C ILE A 226 20.84 -24.05 20.12
N ASP A 227 19.96 -23.21 19.58
CA ASP A 227 18.51 -23.32 19.79
C ASP A 227 17.96 -24.64 19.25
N LEU A 228 18.40 -25.07 18.07
CA LEU A 228 18.01 -26.34 17.48
C LEU A 228 18.50 -27.53 18.31
N ASP A 229 19.75 -27.50 18.78
CA ASP A 229 20.31 -28.53 19.64
C ASP A 229 19.50 -28.64 20.96
N ASN A 230 19.12 -27.50 21.56
CA ASN A 230 18.24 -27.47 22.73
C ASN A 230 16.83 -28.05 22.45
N ALA A 231 16.24 -27.71 21.30
CA ALA A 231 14.95 -28.24 20.89
C ALA A 231 15.00 -29.76 20.67
N ASN A 232 16.09 -30.28 20.10
CA ASN A 232 16.31 -31.71 19.92
C ASN A 232 16.39 -32.44 21.27
N VAL A 233 17.15 -31.90 22.23
CA VAL A 233 17.19 -32.44 23.60
C VAL A 233 15.79 -32.50 24.22
N GLN A 234 14.95 -31.49 24.01
CA GLN A 234 13.58 -31.50 24.51
C GLN A 234 12.69 -32.52 23.78
N ALA A 235 12.86 -32.67 22.46
CA ALA A 235 12.15 -33.68 21.68
C ALA A 235 12.49 -35.10 22.15
N GLU A 236 13.77 -35.38 22.43
CA GLU A 236 14.21 -36.66 23.00
C GLU A 236 13.53 -36.94 24.36
N LYS A 237 13.48 -35.95 25.26
CA LYS A 237 12.73 -36.07 26.53
C LYS A 237 11.25 -36.37 26.31
N ASN A 238 10.61 -35.71 25.36
CA ASN A 238 9.20 -35.93 25.05
C ASN A 238 8.96 -37.35 24.51
N ILE A 239 9.86 -37.86 23.65
CA ILE A 239 9.82 -39.24 23.16
C ILE A 239 9.99 -40.22 24.33
N GLU A 240 10.90 -39.95 25.26
CA GLU A 240 11.09 -40.77 26.45
C GLU A 240 9.80 -40.82 27.31
N GLU A 241 9.17 -39.67 27.56
CA GLU A 241 7.89 -39.60 28.27
C GLU A 241 6.75 -40.32 27.53
N LEU A 242 6.66 -40.18 26.20
CA LEU A 242 5.68 -40.92 25.39
C LEU A 242 5.91 -42.43 25.48
N ASN A 243 7.16 -42.87 25.45
CA ASN A 243 7.50 -44.29 25.60
C ASN A 243 7.11 -44.82 27.00
N LYS A 244 7.13 -43.98 28.06
CA LYS A 244 6.63 -44.36 29.39
C LYS A 244 5.13 -44.64 29.42
N LEU A 245 4.34 -44.09 28.50
CA LEU A 245 2.91 -44.41 28.38
C LEU A 245 2.68 -45.87 27.95
N GLY A 246 3.67 -46.52 27.36
CA GLY A 246 3.61 -47.93 26.96
C GLY A 246 2.54 -48.21 25.92
N ASP A 247 1.97 -49.42 25.96
CA ASP A 247 0.85 -49.82 25.11
C ASP A 247 -0.47 -49.27 25.67
N VAL A 248 -0.99 -48.22 25.02
CA VAL A 248 -2.25 -47.56 25.40
C VAL A 248 -3.49 -48.24 24.78
N THR A 249 -3.33 -49.37 24.10
CA THR A 249 -4.44 -50.09 23.42
C THR A 249 -5.54 -50.48 24.40
N ASP A 250 -5.20 -50.89 25.62
CA ASP A 250 -6.17 -51.23 26.65
C ASP A 250 -6.96 -50.01 27.15
N LEU A 251 -6.31 -48.84 27.25
CA LEU A 251 -6.98 -47.60 27.64
C LEU A 251 -7.91 -47.12 26.53
N ALA A 252 -7.46 -47.20 25.27
CA ALA A 252 -8.28 -46.87 24.10
C ALA A 252 -9.52 -47.77 24.00
N ALA A 253 -9.38 -49.08 24.23
CA ALA A 253 -10.49 -50.02 24.25
C ALA A 253 -11.51 -49.70 25.36
N LYS A 254 -11.04 -49.30 26.56
CA LYS A 254 -11.92 -48.87 27.66
C LYS A 254 -12.67 -47.58 27.33
N VAL A 255 -12.01 -46.60 26.72
CA VAL A 255 -12.63 -45.32 26.29
C VAL A 255 -13.69 -45.55 25.22
N GLN A 256 -13.40 -46.40 24.23
CA GLN A 256 -14.36 -46.79 23.20
C GLN A 256 -15.60 -47.44 23.82
N THR A 257 -15.40 -48.40 24.72
CA THR A 257 -16.49 -49.08 25.46
C THR A 257 -17.36 -48.07 26.22
N ASN A 258 -16.74 -47.11 26.92
CA ASN A 258 -17.47 -46.09 27.66
C ASN A 258 -18.29 -45.17 26.73
N THR A 259 -17.73 -44.82 25.57
CA THR A 259 -18.42 -44.01 24.55
C THR A 259 -19.69 -44.69 24.05
N GLU A 260 -19.62 -45.99 23.77
CA GLU A 260 -20.76 -46.79 23.33
C GLU A 260 -21.84 -46.92 24.40
N ASN A 261 -21.45 -47.11 25.66
CA ASN A 261 -22.39 -47.18 26.79
C ASN A 261 -23.13 -45.85 27.01
N ILE A 262 -22.44 -44.72 26.90
CA ILE A 262 -23.06 -43.38 27.02
C ILE A 262 -24.10 -43.18 25.90
N SER A 263 -23.78 -43.55 24.67
CA SER A 263 -24.70 -43.43 23.53
C SER A 263 -25.97 -44.27 23.72
N LYS A 264 -25.85 -45.50 24.24
CA LYS A 264 -26.99 -46.36 24.57
C LYS A 264 -27.86 -45.74 25.67
N ASN A 265 -27.26 -45.25 26.75
CA ASN A 265 -27.99 -44.63 27.84
C ASN A 265 -28.76 -43.39 27.37
N ASN A 266 -28.20 -42.58 26.47
CA ASN A 266 -28.86 -41.39 25.96
C ASN A 266 -30.16 -41.74 25.20
N LYS A 267 -30.13 -42.79 24.36
CA LYS A 267 -31.33 -43.31 23.68
C LYS A 267 -32.41 -43.80 24.65
N SER A 268 -32.01 -44.53 25.69
CA SER A 268 -32.98 -45.00 26.71
C SER A 268 -33.61 -43.86 27.52
N ILE A 269 -32.88 -42.77 27.77
CA ILE A 269 -33.42 -41.58 28.43
C ILE A 269 -34.44 -40.86 27.54
N GLU A 270 -34.17 -40.75 26.24
CA GLU A 270 -35.13 -40.19 25.26
C GLU A 270 -36.44 -40.98 25.23
N GLU A 271 -36.35 -42.32 25.20
CA GLU A 271 -37.52 -43.21 25.22
C GLU A 271 -38.35 -43.07 26.52
N VAL A 272 -37.69 -43.05 27.68
CA VAL A 272 -38.36 -42.89 28.98
C VAL A 272 -39.06 -41.53 29.09
N ASN A 273 -38.43 -40.45 28.60
CA ASN A 273 -39.03 -39.12 28.61
C ASN A 273 -40.28 -39.03 27.70
N SER A 274 -40.27 -39.71 26.56
CA SER A 274 -41.45 -39.80 25.70
C SER A 274 -42.61 -40.48 26.43
N HIS A 275 -42.36 -41.63 27.05
CA HIS A 275 -43.39 -42.39 27.78
C HIS A 275 -43.94 -41.63 29.01
N LEU A 276 -43.10 -40.86 29.71
CA LEU A 276 -43.53 -40.04 30.84
C LEU A 276 -44.42 -38.87 30.40
N ASN A 277 -44.09 -38.20 29.29
CA ASN A 277 -44.89 -37.10 28.76
C ASN A 277 -46.26 -37.56 28.26
N GLU A 278 -46.37 -38.76 27.69
CA GLU A 278 -47.64 -39.34 27.27
C GLU A 278 -48.56 -39.67 28.47
N ARG A 279 -48.00 -40.12 29.59
CA ARG A 279 -48.78 -40.45 30.80
C ARG A 279 -49.17 -39.24 31.65
N ALA A 280 -48.40 -38.15 31.61
CA ALA A 280 -48.62 -36.99 32.47
C ALA A 280 -49.67 -35.98 31.94
N ASN A 281 -50.08 -36.08 30.68
CA ASN A 281 -50.89 -35.05 30.00
C ASN A 281 -52.34 -35.51 29.74
N LYS A 282 -53.07 -35.89 30.80
CA LYS A 282 -54.52 -36.18 30.74
C LYS A 282 -55.31 -34.85 30.61
N GLY A 283 -56.14 -34.73 29.59
CA GLY A 283 -56.99 -33.56 29.34
C GLY A 283 -58.09 -33.38 30.39
N PHE A 284 -58.70 -32.19 30.43
CA PHE A 284 -59.77 -31.85 31.37
C PHE A 284 -61.17 -32.06 30.79
N ILE A 285 -61.29 -32.22 29.47
CA ILE A 285 -62.55 -32.53 28.82
C ILE A 285 -62.95 -33.97 29.14
N ILE A 286 -64.12 -34.14 29.73
CA ILE A 286 -64.72 -35.44 30.07
C ILE A 286 -65.60 -35.88 28.90
N ASN A 287 -65.70 -37.19 28.65
CA ASN A 287 -66.48 -37.77 27.56
C ASN A 287 -66.11 -37.13 26.21
N SER A 288 -64.80 -36.97 26.02
CA SER A 288 -64.19 -36.21 24.93
C SER A 288 -64.54 -36.76 23.54
N ASP A 289 -64.76 -38.06 23.43
CA ASP A 289 -65.13 -38.82 22.23
C ASP A 289 -66.58 -39.32 22.28
N PHE A 290 -67.39 -38.81 23.22
CA PHE A 290 -68.84 -39.05 23.28
C PHE A 290 -69.23 -40.54 23.38
N GLN A 291 -68.47 -41.35 24.11
CA GLN A 291 -68.78 -42.77 24.34
C GLN A 291 -69.93 -42.99 25.34
N ILE A 292 -70.12 -42.06 26.30
CA ILE A 292 -71.05 -42.24 27.42
C ILE A 292 -72.37 -41.49 27.16
N TRP A 293 -73.49 -42.23 27.22
CA TRP A 293 -74.86 -41.76 26.93
C TRP A 293 -75.90 -42.42 27.85
N GLN A 294 -75.93 -42.04 29.12
CA GLN A 294 -76.80 -42.62 30.14
C GLN A 294 -78.25 -42.10 30.05
N ARG A 295 -78.49 -40.98 29.35
CA ARG A 295 -79.80 -40.34 29.21
C ARG A 295 -80.66 -40.88 28.07
N GLY A 296 -80.08 -41.69 27.19
CA GLY A 296 -80.63 -42.08 25.88
C GLY A 296 -79.67 -41.67 24.77
N GLU A 297 -79.88 -42.18 23.55
CA GLU A 297 -78.95 -42.00 22.42
C GLU A 297 -79.50 -41.11 21.29
N SER A 298 -80.73 -40.59 21.44
CA SER A 298 -81.35 -39.70 20.46
C SER A 298 -82.30 -38.73 21.15
N PHE A 299 -82.16 -37.43 20.85
CA PHE A 299 -82.94 -36.36 21.46
C PHE A 299 -83.33 -35.30 20.44
N THR A 300 -84.53 -34.75 20.59
CA THR A 300 -84.98 -33.53 19.89
C THR A 300 -85.17 -32.43 20.92
N LEU A 301 -84.34 -31.38 20.86
CA LEU A 301 -84.14 -30.40 21.92
C LEU A 301 -84.59 -28.99 21.51
N GLY A 302 -84.97 -28.14 22.48
CA GLY A 302 -85.04 -26.69 22.28
C GLY A 302 -85.66 -25.86 23.41
N GLY A 303 -85.37 -24.55 23.43
CA GLY A 303 -85.91 -23.55 24.36
C GLY A 303 -85.11 -23.34 25.66
N SER A 304 -84.22 -24.26 26.04
CA SER A 304 -83.25 -24.13 27.13
C SER A 304 -82.12 -25.18 26.97
N PRO A 305 -80.91 -24.98 27.53
CA PRO A 305 -79.84 -25.98 27.48
C PRO A 305 -80.26 -27.30 28.14
N GLN A 306 -80.08 -28.41 27.43
CA GLN A 306 -80.42 -29.77 27.89
C GLN A 306 -79.23 -30.70 27.66
N TYR A 307 -78.94 -31.58 28.61
CA TYR A 307 -77.87 -32.57 28.47
C TYR A 307 -78.27 -33.71 27.54
N SER A 308 -77.36 -34.09 26.63
CA SER A 308 -77.56 -35.20 25.67
C SER A 308 -76.58 -36.34 25.96
N SER A 309 -75.43 -36.38 25.27
CA SER A 309 -74.27 -37.16 25.72
C SER A 309 -73.83 -36.65 27.10
N ASP A 310 -73.38 -37.55 27.98
CA ASP A 310 -73.03 -37.16 29.35
C ASP A 310 -71.99 -36.03 29.34
N ARG A 311 -72.17 -35.04 30.22
CA ARG A 311 -71.37 -33.79 30.32
C ARG A 311 -71.57 -32.76 29.20
N TRP A 312 -72.27 -33.10 28.12
CA TRP A 312 -72.48 -32.20 26.99
C TRP A 312 -73.91 -31.65 26.97
N ALA A 313 -74.03 -30.37 27.29
CA ALA A 313 -75.26 -29.60 27.21
C ALA A 313 -75.45 -29.04 25.80
N VAL A 314 -76.65 -29.16 25.26
CA VAL A 314 -77.02 -28.68 23.93
C VAL A 314 -78.16 -27.68 24.05
N GLY A 315 -78.08 -26.57 23.32
CA GLY A 315 -79.08 -25.50 23.40
C GLY A 315 -79.37 -24.86 22.05
N SER A 316 -80.62 -24.38 21.93
CA SER A 316 -81.12 -23.52 20.85
C SER A 316 -82.11 -22.50 21.41
N SER A 317 -82.29 -21.39 20.72
CA SER A 317 -83.28 -20.33 21.01
C SER A 317 -84.72 -20.83 20.88
N THR A 318 -84.99 -21.70 19.91
CA THR A 318 -86.34 -22.15 19.57
C THR A 318 -86.55 -23.61 19.97
N SER A 319 -87.78 -23.93 20.41
CA SER A 319 -88.18 -25.30 20.78
C SER A 319 -88.15 -26.26 19.58
N GLN A 320 -87.66 -27.48 19.82
CA GLN A 320 -87.51 -28.56 18.82
C GLN A 320 -86.71 -28.11 17.57
N ALA A 321 -85.63 -27.37 17.78
CA ALA A 321 -84.81 -26.84 16.67
C ALA A 321 -83.59 -27.72 16.37
N LEU A 322 -83.17 -28.58 17.29
CA LEU A 322 -81.98 -29.42 17.17
C LEU A 322 -82.29 -30.88 17.44
N LYS A 323 -81.67 -31.77 16.68
CA LYS A 323 -81.64 -33.21 16.92
C LYS A 323 -80.21 -33.66 17.21
N ILE A 324 -80.03 -34.39 18.30
CA ILE A 324 -78.74 -34.93 18.74
C ILE A 324 -78.83 -36.45 18.78
N GLU A 325 -77.88 -37.13 18.15
CA GLU A 325 -77.87 -38.58 18.02
C GLU A 325 -76.47 -39.13 18.26
N LYS A 326 -76.38 -40.27 18.94
CA LYS A 326 -75.15 -41.06 18.99
C LYS A 326 -74.95 -41.76 17.65
N VAL A 327 -73.73 -41.73 17.16
CA VAL A 327 -73.27 -42.48 15.99
C VAL A 327 -71.96 -43.17 16.33
N ASP A 328 -71.56 -44.20 15.58
CA ASP A 328 -70.23 -44.81 15.72
C ASP A 328 -69.10 -43.77 15.59
N SER A 329 -69.44 -42.69 14.88
CA SER A 329 -68.74 -41.43 14.70
C SER A 329 -68.22 -40.72 15.96
N GLY A 330 -69.03 -40.80 17.03
CA GLY A 330 -69.12 -39.79 18.10
C GLY A 330 -70.54 -39.23 18.21
N LEU A 331 -70.67 -37.90 18.28
CA LEU A 331 -71.96 -37.21 18.40
C LEU A 331 -72.39 -36.55 17.07
N LYS A 332 -73.62 -36.79 16.63
CA LYS A 332 -74.22 -36.15 15.45
C LYS A 332 -75.24 -35.10 15.86
N MET A 333 -75.11 -33.90 15.30
CA MET A 333 -75.99 -32.75 15.53
C MET A 333 -76.65 -32.32 14.22
N THR A 334 -77.98 -32.25 14.20
CA THR A 334 -78.78 -31.89 13.01
C THR A 334 -79.75 -30.74 13.34
N TRP A 335 -79.78 -29.70 12.51
CA TRP A 335 -80.73 -28.59 12.65
C TRP A 335 -82.06 -28.92 11.99
N LEU A 336 -83.14 -28.91 12.77
CA LEU A 336 -84.52 -29.11 12.28
C LEU A 336 -85.22 -27.79 11.93
N LYS A 337 -84.69 -26.67 12.43
CA LYS A 337 -85.14 -25.30 12.16
C LYS A 337 -83.93 -24.40 11.91
N GLN A 338 -84.14 -23.29 11.17
CA GLN A 338 -83.09 -22.32 10.92
C GLN A 338 -82.86 -21.45 12.17
N GLU A 339 -81.84 -21.76 12.96
CA GLU A 339 -81.62 -21.16 14.29
C GLU A 339 -80.16 -21.26 14.75
N ILE A 340 -79.87 -20.61 15.88
CA ILE A 340 -78.66 -20.84 16.67
C ILE A 340 -78.64 -22.29 17.20
N GLY A 341 -77.47 -22.93 17.14
CA GLY A 341 -77.23 -24.16 17.89
C GLY A 341 -75.91 -24.14 18.64
N VAL A 342 -75.92 -24.69 19.84
CA VAL A 342 -74.78 -24.72 20.74
C VAL A 342 -74.62 -26.10 21.34
N ILE A 343 -73.39 -26.59 21.43
CA ILE A 343 -73.00 -27.70 22.30
C ILE A 343 -71.86 -27.24 23.20
N THR A 344 -72.01 -27.49 24.49
CA THR A 344 -71.17 -26.93 25.55
C THR A 344 -70.83 -28.01 26.56
N GLN A 345 -69.56 -28.07 26.96
CA GLN A 345 -69.18 -28.78 28.18
C GLN A 345 -68.75 -27.77 29.24
N TYR A 346 -69.43 -27.78 30.37
CA TYR A 346 -69.08 -26.96 31.53
C TYR A 346 -67.96 -27.61 32.34
N LEU A 347 -66.96 -26.79 32.68
CA LEU A 347 -65.83 -27.13 33.51
C LEU A 347 -66.06 -26.66 34.94
N GLU A 348 -65.62 -27.45 35.92
CA GLU A 348 -65.63 -27.01 37.31
C GLU A 348 -64.57 -25.91 37.55
N LEU A 349 -64.83 -25.02 38.52
CA LEU A 349 -63.90 -23.94 38.88
C LEU A 349 -62.48 -24.44 39.22
N PRO A 350 -62.28 -25.53 39.98
CA PRO A 350 -60.94 -26.06 40.25
C PRO A 350 -60.19 -26.50 38.99
N ASP A 351 -60.89 -27.13 38.04
CA ASP A 351 -60.31 -27.55 36.77
C ASP A 351 -59.95 -26.33 35.92
N LYS A 352 -60.81 -25.32 35.89
CA LYS A 352 -60.52 -24.05 35.21
C LYS A 352 -59.27 -23.37 35.78
N LYS A 353 -59.13 -23.29 37.11
CA LYS A 353 -57.95 -22.70 37.77
C LYS A 353 -56.64 -23.38 37.39
N ARG A 354 -56.67 -24.67 37.03
CA ARG A 354 -55.48 -25.41 36.56
C ARG A 354 -55.09 -25.04 35.13
N LEU A 355 -56.02 -24.52 34.33
CA LEU A 355 -55.81 -24.11 32.94
C LEU A 355 -55.32 -22.65 32.82
N ILE A 356 -55.73 -21.76 33.73
CA ILE A 356 -55.39 -20.33 33.65
C ILE A 356 -53.88 -20.09 33.70
N GLY A 357 -53.39 -19.24 32.80
CA GLY A 357 -51.98 -18.89 32.65
C GLY A 357 -51.11 -20.00 32.06
N LYS A 358 -51.69 -21.15 31.71
CA LYS A 358 -50.98 -22.25 31.05
C LYS A 358 -51.20 -22.21 29.54
N LYS A 359 -50.16 -22.59 28.79
CA LYS A 359 -50.29 -22.85 27.35
C LYS A 359 -51.06 -24.14 27.14
N ILE A 360 -52.23 -24.03 26.54
CA ILE A 360 -53.13 -25.15 26.28
C ILE A 360 -53.35 -25.29 24.78
N SER A 361 -53.41 -26.53 24.30
CA SER A 361 -53.81 -26.84 22.94
C SER A 361 -55.13 -27.59 22.98
N VAL A 362 -56.13 -27.10 22.25
CA VAL A 362 -57.41 -27.77 22.05
C VAL A 362 -57.49 -28.25 20.61
N SER A 363 -57.97 -29.47 20.42
CA SER A 363 -58.23 -30.06 19.11
C SER A 363 -59.65 -30.61 19.05
N ILE A 364 -60.35 -30.38 17.95
CA ILE A 364 -61.67 -30.93 17.67
C ILE A 364 -61.65 -31.65 16.33
N SER A 365 -62.19 -32.87 16.29
CA SER A 365 -62.45 -33.58 15.04
C SER A 365 -63.92 -33.43 14.67
N ILE A 366 -64.20 -32.88 13.48
CA ILE A 366 -65.54 -32.76 12.91
C ILE A 366 -65.54 -33.39 11.52
N ASN A 367 -66.46 -34.31 11.26
CA ASN A 367 -66.54 -35.06 10.00
C ASN A 367 -65.17 -35.64 9.61
N ASN A 368 -64.41 -36.17 10.58
CA ASN A 368 -63.04 -36.70 10.46
C ASN A 368 -61.96 -35.68 10.09
N ILE A 369 -62.23 -34.38 10.15
CA ILE A 369 -61.25 -33.31 9.97
C ILE A 369 -60.87 -32.72 11.33
N ILE A 370 -59.57 -32.74 11.63
CA ILE A 370 -59.04 -32.22 12.89
C ILE A 370 -58.68 -30.74 12.76
N TYR A 371 -59.29 -29.92 13.61
CA TYR A 371 -58.94 -28.52 13.83
C TYR A 371 -58.20 -28.39 15.15
N THR A 372 -57.11 -27.63 15.17
CA THR A 372 -56.30 -27.42 16.37
C THR A 372 -56.12 -25.95 16.65
N TYR A 373 -56.02 -25.61 17.94
CA TYR A 373 -55.79 -24.25 18.38
C TYR A 373 -55.02 -24.25 19.69
N THR A 374 -53.91 -23.53 19.71
CA THR A 374 -53.07 -23.37 20.89
C THR A 374 -53.21 -21.94 21.41
N THR A 375 -53.55 -21.80 22.69
CA THR A 375 -53.77 -20.50 23.31
C THR A 375 -53.38 -20.51 24.79
N ILE A 376 -53.46 -19.34 25.42
CA ILE A 376 -53.35 -19.16 26.87
C ILE A 376 -54.65 -18.50 27.32
N LEU A 377 -55.34 -19.12 28.28
CA LEU A 377 -56.45 -18.48 28.97
C LEU A 377 -55.87 -17.65 30.11
N ASP A 378 -55.82 -16.34 29.93
CA ASP A 378 -55.26 -15.35 30.86
C ASP A 378 -56.24 -14.91 31.97
N ASP A 379 -57.53 -15.12 31.76
CA ASP A 379 -58.58 -14.78 32.73
C ASP A 379 -59.56 -15.93 32.93
N ILE A 380 -60.08 -16.06 34.15
CA ILE A 380 -60.98 -17.15 34.52
C ILE A 380 -62.28 -17.11 33.72
N ASN A 381 -62.79 -15.92 33.38
CA ASN A 381 -64.04 -15.72 32.65
C ASN A 381 -63.92 -15.95 31.14
N LYS A 382 -62.72 -16.26 30.63
CA LYS A 382 -62.51 -16.58 29.22
C LYS A 382 -62.78 -18.04 28.93
N TYR A 383 -63.42 -18.34 27.81
CA TYR A 383 -63.69 -19.68 27.34
C TYR A 383 -63.23 -19.86 25.89
N ILE A 384 -63.11 -21.13 25.48
CA ILE A 384 -62.77 -21.48 24.10
C ILE A 384 -64.07 -21.72 23.36
N ASN A 385 -64.26 -20.97 22.28
CA ASN A 385 -65.36 -21.13 21.36
C ASN A 385 -64.83 -21.70 20.04
N PHE A 386 -65.55 -22.66 19.46
CA PHE A 386 -65.34 -23.12 18.10
C PHE A 386 -66.57 -22.77 17.26
N ASP A 387 -66.39 -21.87 16.29
CA ASP A 387 -67.43 -21.53 15.35
C ASP A 387 -67.56 -22.65 14.31
N LEU A 388 -68.66 -23.40 14.38
CA LEU A 388 -69.00 -24.48 13.45
C LEU A 388 -69.22 -23.99 12.02
N SER A 389 -69.65 -22.75 11.84
CA SER A 389 -69.90 -22.16 10.51
C SER A 389 -68.58 -21.79 9.82
N ASN A 390 -67.70 -21.12 10.56
CA ASN A 390 -66.43 -20.61 10.03
C ASN A 390 -65.25 -21.58 10.21
N LYS A 391 -65.41 -22.62 11.03
CA LYS A 391 -64.38 -23.60 11.41
C LYS A 391 -63.16 -22.96 12.10
N VAL A 392 -63.42 -21.96 12.94
CA VAL A 392 -62.39 -21.17 13.62
C VAL A 392 -62.56 -21.25 15.13
N PHE A 393 -61.42 -21.36 15.82
CA PHE A 393 -61.37 -21.18 17.27
C PHE A 393 -61.21 -19.71 17.65
N THR A 394 -61.94 -19.30 18.68
CA THR A 394 -61.79 -18.00 19.32
C THR A 394 -61.70 -18.17 20.84
N VAL A 395 -61.05 -17.21 21.50
CA VAL A 395 -61.16 -17.05 22.94
C VAL A 395 -62.11 -15.89 23.20
N GLU A 396 -63.18 -16.17 23.92
CA GLU A 396 -64.25 -15.21 24.21
C GLU A 396 -64.39 -15.03 25.72
N THR A 397 -64.87 -13.86 26.15
CA THR A 397 -65.15 -13.57 27.55
C THR A 397 -66.64 -13.74 27.82
N HIS A 398 -67.00 -14.49 28.86
CA HIS A 398 -68.38 -14.56 29.32
C HIS A 398 -68.62 -13.59 30.49
N ALA A 399 -69.83 -13.04 30.58
CA ALA A 399 -70.20 -12.09 31.64
C ALA A 399 -70.49 -12.77 33.00
N ASP A 400 -70.77 -14.07 32.98
CA ASP A 400 -71.06 -14.89 34.17
C ASP A 400 -69.88 -15.79 34.58
N THR A 401 -69.95 -16.35 35.79
CA THR A 401 -68.98 -17.28 36.41
C THR A 401 -68.93 -18.69 35.79
N LYS A 402 -69.49 -18.89 34.59
CA LYS A 402 -69.58 -20.20 33.93
C LYS A 402 -68.37 -20.45 33.05
N TYR A 403 -67.68 -21.57 33.30
CA TYR A 403 -66.51 -21.98 32.54
C TYR A 403 -66.88 -23.12 31.62
N TYR A 404 -66.58 -23.01 30.33
CA TYR A 404 -66.92 -24.06 29.40
C TYR A 404 -66.01 -24.10 28.18
N ILE A 405 -66.17 -25.15 27.38
CA ILE A 405 -65.78 -25.18 25.97
C ILE A 405 -67.06 -25.25 25.17
N ARG A 406 -67.16 -24.41 24.14
CA ARG A 406 -68.37 -24.22 23.34
C ARG A 406 -68.09 -24.50 21.88
N LEU A 407 -69.00 -25.20 21.23
CA LEU A 407 -69.12 -25.20 19.77
C LEU A 407 -70.43 -24.49 19.44
N PHE A 408 -70.37 -23.61 18.45
CA PHE A 408 -71.45 -22.66 18.18
C PHE A 408 -71.71 -22.54 16.68
N HIS A 409 -72.98 -22.52 16.29
CA HIS A 409 -73.40 -22.06 14.98
C HIS A 409 -74.44 -20.95 15.14
N SER A 410 -74.19 -19.79 14.53
CA SER A 410 -75.01 -18.58 14.72
C SER A 410 -76.38 -18.62 14.04
N ASN A 411 -76.50 -19.28 12.89
CA ASN A 411 -77.78 -19.41 12.20
C ASN A 411 -77.73 -20.53 11.14
N ALA A 412 -77.85 -21.80 11.55
CA ALA A 412 -77.65 -22.90 10.60
C ALA A 412 -78.92 -23.12 9.75
N PRO A 413 -78.82 -23.32 8.43
CA PRO A 413 -79.96 -23.75 7.61
C PRO A 413 -80.58 -25.06 8.09
N ILE A 414 -81.87 -25.26 7.82
CA ILE A 414 -82.57 -26.52 8.07
C ILE A 414 -81.85 -27.67 7.35
N GLY A 415 -81.64 -28.78 8.04
CA GLY A 415 -80.95 -29.97 7.53
C GLY A 415 -79.42 -29.94 7.68
N THR A 416 -78.84 -28.84 8.13
CA THR A 416 -77.39 -28.77 8.43
C THR A 416 -77.03 -29.81 9.46
N THR A 417 -75.93 -30.54 9.22
CA THR A 417 -75.48 -31.65 10.06
C THR A 417 -73.97 -31.55 10.34
N TYR A 418 -73.57 -31.76 11.59
CA TYR A 418 -72.18 -31.96 11.98
C TYR A 418 -72.02 -33.25 12.77
N GLU A 419 -71.00 -34.03 12.44
CA GLU A 419 -70.56 -35.18 13.21
C GLU A 419 -69.29 -34.79 13.96
N ILE A 420 -69.36 -34.75 15.28
CA ILE A 420 -68.26 -34.37 16.15
C ILE A 420 -67.67 -35.66 16.70
N ASN A 421 -66.45 -35.99 16.26
CA ASN A 421 -65.84 -37.26 16.60
C ASN A 421 -65.23 -37.25 17.99
N HIS A 422 -64.41 -36.23 18.27
CA HIS A 422 -63.82 -36.06 19.59
C HIS A 422 -63.33 -34.62 19.80
N ILE A 423 -63.16 -34.21 21.05
CA ILE A 423 -62.63 -32.92 21.47
C ILE A 423 -61.61 -33.14 22.58
N ARG A 424 -60.37 -32.70 22.38
CA ARG A 424 -59.26 -32.92 23.31
C ARG A 424 -58.59 -31.62 23.70
N ASP A 425 -58.17 -31.52 24.95
CA ASP A 425 -57.26 -30.51 25.45
C ASP A 425 -55.98 -31.13 26.04
N VAL A 426 -54.83 -30.50 25.81
CA VAL A 426 -53.54 -30.87 26.39
C VAL A 426 -52.72 -29.64 26.77
N PHE A 427 -51.87 -29.77 27.79
CA PHE A 427 -50.86 -28.73 28.05
C PHE A 427 -49.77 -28.77 26.97
N GLY A 428 -49.34 -27.58 26.54
CA GLY A 428 -48.25 -27.44 25.58
C GLY A 428 -48.69 -27.73 24.14
N SER A 429 -47.93 -28.55 23.43
CA SER A 429 -48.13 -28.84 22.00
C SER A 429 -49.08 -30.03 21.78
N VAL A 430 -49.78 -30.03 20.65
CA VAL A 430 -50.72 -31.11 20.27
C VAL A 430 -49.98 -32.44 20.17
N SER A 431 -50.50 -33.47 20.84
CA SER A 431 -50.11 -34.88 20.65
C SER A 431 -51.30 -35.68 20.09
N ASN A 432 -51.07 -36.93 19.69
CA ASN A 432 -52.13 -37.81 19.18
C ASN A 432 -53.24 -38.00 20.23
N PHE A 433 -54.50 -38.00 19.79
CA PHE A 433 -55.63 -38.31 20.67
C PHE A 433 -55.49 -39.73 21.23
N ILE A 434 -55.53 -39.84 22.56
CA ILE A 434 -55.55 -41.12 23.27
C ILE A 434 -56.88 -41.14 24.03
N PRO A 435 -57.84 -41.99 23.63
CA PRO A 435 -59.10 -42.13 24.34
C PRO A 435 -58.86 -42.54 25.79
N ILE A 436 -59.62 -41.96 26.72
CA ILE A 436 -59.71 -42.49 28.08
C ILE A 436 -60.43 -43.84 28.00
N SER A 437 -60.01 -44.80 28.82
CA SER A 437 -60.68 -46.10 28.82
C SER A 437 -62.15 -45.93 29.19
N TYR A 438 -63.04 -46.71 28.57
CA TYR A 438 -64.49 -46.59 28.76
C TYR A 438 -64.90 -46.61 30.25
N GLY A 439 -64.26 -47.44 31.07
CA GLY A 439 -64.56 -47.53 32.50
C GLY A 439 -64.14 -46.29 33.30
N GLU A 440 -62.99 -45.70 32.99
CA GLU A 440 -62.55 -44.43 33.60
C GLU A 440 -63.47 -43.28 33.17
N GLU A 441 -63.83 -43.21 31.89
CA GLU A 441 -64.72 -42.18 31.34
C GLU A 441 -66.13 -42.28 31.93
N LEU A 442 -66.68 -43.49 32.02
CA LEU A 442 -67.96 -43.75 32.67
C LEU A 442 -67.95 -43.31 34.13
N ALA A 443 -66.88 -43.63 34.88
CA ALA A 443 -66.76 -43.21 36.28
C ALA A 443 -66.72 -41.68 36.41
N LEU A 444 -66.06 -40.97 35.48
CA LEU A 444 -66.05 -39.50 35.47
C LEU A 444 -67.43 -38.91 35.15
N CYS A 445 -68.14 -39.44 34.15
CA CYS A 445 -69.51 -39.05 33.80
C CYS A 445 -70.50 -39.30 34.95
N GLN A 446 -70.40 -40.44 35.62
CA GLN A 446 -71.30 -40.83 36.70
C GLN A 446 -71.23 -39.92 37.93
N ARG A 447 -70.18 -39.10 38.07
CA ARG A 447 -70.12 -38.05 39.10
C ARG A 447 -71.13 -36.93 38.84
N TYR A 448 -71.54 -36.74 37.60
CA TYR A 448 -72.43 -35.66 37.18
C TYR A 448 -73.84 -36.15 36.88
N TYR A 449 -73.97 -37.36 36.36
CA TYR A 449 -75.29 -37.94 36.15
C TYR A 449 -75.27 -39.45 36.22
N LEU A 450 -76.28 -39.99 36.89
CA LEU A 450 -76.48 -41.42 36.94
C LEU A 450 -77.96 -41.73 36.82
N ARG A 451 -78.28 -42.63 35.90
CA ARG A 451 -79.62 -43.22 35.77
C ARG A 451 -79.58 -44.66 36.21
N TYR A 452 -80.47 -45.02 37.12
CA TYR A 452 -80.69 -46.39 37.54
C TYR A 452 -82.00 -46.94 36.98
N GLY A 453 -81.92 -48.16 36.44
CA GLY A 453 -83.03 -49.11 36.40
C GLY A 453 -84.04 -49.05 35.24
N SER A 454 -83.71 -48.35 34.16
CA SER A 454 -84.45 -48.46 32.90
C SER A 454 -84.40 -49.89 32.31
N GLY A 455 -85.49 -50.33 31.67
CA GLY A 455 -85.54 -51.53 30.82
C GLY A 455 -85.91 -52.85 31.51
N LYS A 456 -86.26 -52.85 32.80
CA LYS A 456 -86.65 -54.06 33.55
C LYS A 456 -87.87 -53.86 34.45
N SER A 457 -88.87 -54.73 34.30
CA SER A 457 -90.05 -54.79 35.17
C SER A 457 -89.69 -55.40 36.52
N TYR A 458 -90.24 -54.83 37.59
CA TYR A 458 -89.99 -55.28 38.98
C TYR A 458 -88.53 -55.26 39.42
N LEU A 459 -87.72 -54.39 38.81
CA LEU A 459 -86.33 -54.21 39.22
C LEU A 459 -86.26 -53.60 40.61
N HIS A 460 -85.52 -54.26 41.50
CA HIS A 460 -85.26 -53.83 42.86
C HIS A 460 -84.07 -52.87 42.89
N TYR A 461 -84.24 -51.69 43.50
CA TYR A 461 -83.18 -50.69 43.64
C TYR A 461 -82.48 -50.75 45.00
N PHE A 462 -83.25 -50.72 46.08
CA PHE A 462 -82.71 -50.74 47.44
C PHE A 462 -83.73 -51.29 48.44
N ASN A 463 -83.22 -51.70 49.60
CA ASN A 463 -84.04 -52.07 50.74
C ASN A 463 -84.42 -50.83 51.52
N TYR A 464 -85.65 -50.80 52.04
CA TYR A 464 -86.12 -49.71 52.88
C TYR A 464 -86.64 -50.24 54.21
N VAL A 465 -86.78 -49.34 55.18
CA VAL A 465 -87.48 -49.57 56.44
C VAL A 465 -88.44 -48.40 56.70
N TRP A 466 -89.61 -48.69 57.26
CA TRP A 466 -90.52 -47.67 57.77
C TRP A 466 -89.98 -47.11 59.08
N GLU A 467 -89.52 -45.86 59.08
CA GLU A 467 -89.10 -45.17 60.30
C GLU A 467 -90.31 -44.72 61.13
N ASN A 468 -91.41 -44.40 60.46
CA ASN A 468 -92.70 -44.14 61.09
C ASN A 468 -93.84 -44.59 60.15
N ALA A 469 -95.10 -44.37 60.56
CA ALA A 469 -96.26 -44.86 59.82
C ALA A 469 -96.47 -44.19 58.43
N GLY A 470 -95.84 -43.03 58.19
CA GLY A 470 -95.95 -42.25 56.96
C GLY A 470 -94.69 -42.20 56.10
N LEU A 471 -93.52 -42.48 56.69
CA LEU A 471 -92.21 -42.29 56.06
C LEU A 471 -91.39 -43.58 56.07
N ALA A 472 -90.95 -43.99 54.89
CA ALA A 472 -89.95 -45.03 54.72
C ALA A 472 -88.66 -44.46 54.14
N VAL A 473 -87.55 -45.04 54.57
CA VAL A 473 -86.22 -44.62 54.15
C VAL A 473 -85.38 -45.79 53.67
N GLY A 474 -84.48 -45.52 52.74
CA GLY A 474 -83.50 -46.46 52.26
C GLY A 474 -82.24 -45.74 51.78
N ASN A 475 -81.20 -46.51 51.53
CA ASN A 475 -79.92 -45.99 51.05
C ASN A 475 -79.62 -46.59 49.68
N ILE A 476 -79.20 -45.74 48.76
CA ILE A 476 -78.63 -46.17 47.49
C ILE A 476 -77.16 -45.78 47.45
N TYR A 477 -76.30 -46.75 47.15
CA TYR A 477 -74.87 -46.52 46.94
C TYR A 477 -74.62 -46.33 45.46
N LEU A 478 -74.17 -45.13 45.10
CA LEU A 478 -73.78 -44.80 43.75
C LEU A 478 -72.36 -45.37 43.48
N PRO A 479 -72.03 -45.73 42.22
CA PRO A 479 -70.74 -46.32 41.88
C PRO A 479 -69.57 -45.35 42.12
N VAL A 480 -69.87 -44.04 42.04
CA VAL A 480 -68.92 -42.95 42.29
C VAL A 480 -69.57 -41.88 43.16
N THR A 481 -68.74 -41.11 43.85
CA THR A 481 -69.23 -39.95 44.63
C THR A 481 -69.71 -38.87 43.66
N PRO A 482 -70.97 -38.40 43.75
CA PRO A 482 -71.46 -37.33 42.89
C PRO A 482 -70.70 -36.04 43.18
N ARG A 483 -70.58 -35.15 42.19
CA ARG A 483 -69.79 -33.92 42.33
C ARG A 483 -70.37 -32.95 43.37
N GLN A 484 -71.68 -32.98 43.56
CA GLN A 484 -72.45 -32.22 44.54
C GLN A 484 -73.67 -33.05 44.95
N MET A 485 -74.52 -32.52 45.83
CA MET A 485 -75.81 -33.15 46.11
C MET A 485 -76.62 -33.26 44.81
N PRO A 486 -76.96 -34.48 44.34
CA PRO A 486 -77.76 -34.63 43.13
C PRO A 486 -79.21 -34.21 43.38
N THR A 487 -79.82 -33.58 42.38
CA THR A 487 -81.27 -33.53 42.26
C THR A 487 -81.76 -34.92 41.87
N ILE A 488 -82.73 -35.46 42.58
CA ILE A 488 -83.31 -36.77 42.27
C ILE A 488 -84.61 -36.58 41.53
N ASN A 489 -84.73 -37.21 40.37
CA ASN A 489 -86.01 -37.35 39.69
C ASN A 489 -86.34 -38.82 39.51
N SER A 490 -87.63 -39.15 39.61
CA SER A 490 -88.14 -40.49 39.36
C SER A 490 -89.14 -40.43 38.21
N PHE A 491 -89.01 -41.35 37.26
CA PHE A 491 -89.92 -41.47 36.11
C PHE A 491 -90.54 -42.86 36.07
N GLY A 492 -91.77 -42.95 35.57
CA GLY A 492 -92.54 -44.20 35.48
C GLY A 492 -93.19 -44.59 36.80
N LYS A 493 -93.61 -45.86 36.91
CA LYS A 493 -94.34 -46.39 38.07
C LYS A 493 -93.43 -47.17 39.01
N PHE A 494 -93.40 -46.74 40.27
CA PHE A 494 -92.69 -47.43 41.34
C PHE A 494 -93.66 -48.09 42.30
N ALA A 495 -93.15 -49.10 43.00
CA ALA A 495 -93.85 -49.70 44.10
C ALA A 495 -92.90 -50.17 45.19
N ILE A 496 -93.42 -50.21 46.40
CA ILE A 496 -92.79 -50.91 47.50
C ILE A 496 -93.44 -52.27 47.65
N ASN A 497 -92.63 -53.28 47.91
CA ASN A 497 -93.12 -54.64 48.15
C ASN A 497 -92.59 -55.17 49.47
N HIS A 498 -93.50 -55.67 50.29
CA HIS A 498 -93.18 -56.36 51.54
C HIS A 498 -94.06 -57.63 51.66
N GLY A 499 -93.73 -58.63 50.86
CA GLY A 499 -94.28 -59.99 50.94
C GLY A 499 -95.72 -60.16 50.44
N THR A 500 -96.68 -59.45 51.01
CA THR A 500 -98.14 -59.64 50.78
C THR A 500 -98.86 -58.42 50.22
N TYR A 501 -98.21 -57.25 50.15
CA TYR A 501 -98.82 -55.99 49.72
C TYR A 501 -97.89 -55.19 48.80
N THR A 502 -98.47 -54.40 47.89
CA THR A 502 -97.75 -53.53 46.94
C THR A 502 -98.47 -52.17 46.88
N GLU A 503 -97.80 -51.10 47.30
CA GLU A 503 -98.30 -49.72 47.15
C GLU A 503 -97.75 -49.08 45.87
N ASN A 504 -98.58 -48.32 45.16
CA ASN A 504 -98.33 -47.91 43.76
C ASN A 504 -98.08 -46.41 43.54
N SER A 505 -98.04 -45.58 44.59
CA SER A 505 -97.82 -44.13 44.46
C SER A 505 -96.91 -43.61 45.57
N LEU A 506 -95.66 -43.32 45.23
CA LEU A 506 -94.65 -42.84 46.17
C LEU A 506 -93.89 -41.67 45.54
N PHE A 507 -93.66 -40.62 46.32
CA PHE A 507 -92.75 -39.53 45.98
C PHE A 507 -91.38 -39.85 46.57
N VAL A 508 -90.34 -39.77 45.74
CA VAL A 508 -88.96 -40.07 46.13
C VAL A 508 -88.26 -38.74 46.42
N ASP A 509 -87.98 -38.47 47.69
CA ASP A 509 -87.24 -37.29 48.13
C ASP A 509 -85.89 -37.72 48.72
N ALA A 510 -84.78 -37.12 48.26
CA ALA A 510 -83.53 -37.20 48.99
C ALA A 510 -83.41 -36.06 49.99
N ASN A 511 -83.03 -36.41 51.21
CA ASN A 511 -82.82 -35.43 52.27
C ASN A 511 -81.34 -35.20 52.58
N GLN A 512 -80.46 -36.19 52.38
CA GLN A 512 -79.03 -36.11 52.73
C GLN A 512 -78.15 -37.02 51.86
N SER A 513 -76.89 -36.62 51.66
CA SER A 513 -75.87 -37.41 50.97
C SER A 513 -74.61 -37.49 51.82
N TYR A 514 -74.02 -38.68 51.87
CA TYR A 514 -72.78 -38.99 52.56
C TYR A 514 -71.82 -39.62 51.56
N GLY A 515 -71.04 -38.80 50.86
CA GLY A 515 -70.16 -39.27 49.79
C GLY A 515 -70.97 -39.89 48.64
N ASN A 516 -70.72 -41.16 48.32
CA ASN A 516 -71.46 -41.89 47.28
C ASN A 516 -72.73 -42.57 47.79
N CYS A 517 -73.11 -42.41 49.05
CA CYS A 517 -74.37 -42.93 49.59
C CYS A 517 -75.43 -41.82 49.60
N ILE A 518 -76.55 -42.07 48.91
CA ILE A 518 -77.70 -41.16 48.91
C ILE A 518 -78.79 -41.74 49.79
N HIS A 519 -79.22 -40.95 50.77
CA HIS A 519 -80.33 -41.29 51.63
C HIS A 519 -81.65 -40.88 50.97
N ILE A 520 -82.45 -41.87 50.62
CA ILE A 520 -83.73 -41.70 49.93
C ILE A 520 -84.85 -41.95 50.92
N SER A 521 -85.79 -41.02 50.93
CA SER A 521 -87.03 -41.13 51.70
C SER A 521 -88.24 -41.10 50.76
N PHE A 522 -89.30 -41.77 51.15
CA PHE A 522 -90.57 -41.70 50.45
C PHE A 522 -91.75 -41.78 51.40
N GLN A 523 -92.84 -41.12 51.00
CA GLN A 523 -94.07 -41.01 51.77
C GLN A 523 -95.07 -42.08 51.32
N GLY A 524 -95.63 -42.84 52.25
CA GLY A 524 -96.66 -43.86 52.00
C GLY A 524 -97.32 -44.33 53.30
N SER A 525 -97.95 -45.51 53.32
CA SER A 525 -98.55 -46.05 54.55
C SER A 525 -97.90 -47.36 54.96
N GLY A 526 -97.41 -47.44 56.20
CA GLY A 526 -96.72 -48.65 56.66
C GLY A 526 -96.68 -48.83 58.17
N VAL A 527 -96.09 -49.95 58.59
CA VAL A 527 -95.88 -50.31 59.99
C VAL A 527 -94.42 -50.03 60.37
N VAL A 528 -94.22 -49.28 61.44
CA VAL A 528 -92.88 -48.90 61.95
C VAL A 528 -92.00 -50.13 62.15
N GLY A 529 -90.76 -50.07 61.66
CA GLY A 529 -89.77 -51.14 61.74
C GLY A 529 -89.93 -52.24 60.70
N GLN A 530 -91.01 -52.25 59.91
CA GLN A 530 -91.17 -53.20 58.82
C GLN A 530 -90.28 -52.81 57.63
N GLY A 531 -89.54 -53.80 57.10
CA GLY A 531 -88.69 -53.64 55.93
C GLY A 531 -89.34 -54.16 54.64
N GLY A 532 -88.82 -53.71 53.51
CA GLY A 532 -89.24 -54.15 52.19
C GLY A 532 -88.29 -53.74 51.07
N PHE A 533 -88.73 -53.95 49.83
CA PHE A 533 -87.97 -53.64 48.63
C PHE A 533 -88.62 -52.51 47.85
N PHE A 534 -87.84 -51.47 47.50
CA PHE A 534 -88.27 -50.45 46.55
C PHE A 534 -87.96 -50.93 45.13
N ARG A 535 -88.97 -51.00 44.27
CA ARG A 535 -88.85 -51.57 42.92
C ARG A 535 -89.68 -50.84 41.86
N THR A 536 -89.39 -51.10 40.58
CA THR A 536 -90.31 -50.71 39.49
C THR A 536 -91.61 -51.52 39.56
N ASN A 537 -92.72 -50.96 39.07
CA ASN A 537 -94.03 -51.61 39.14
C ASN A 537 -94.57 -51.95 37.75
N ASN A 538 -94.11 -53.10 37.24
CA ASN A 538 -94.42 -53.57 35.88
C ASN A 538 -94.26 -52.50 34.78
N ASP A 539 -93.23 -51.67 34.92
CA ASP A 539 -92.97 -50.56 34.02
C ASP A 539 -91.51 -50.61 33.58
N LEU A 540 -91.30 -50.89 32.29
CA LEU A 540 -89.98 -50.95 31.66
C LEU A 540 -89.37 -49.57 31.45
N THR A 541 -90.17 -48.51 31.55
CA THR A 541 -89.73 -47.12 31.40
C THR A 541 -89.33 -46.48 32.73
N SER A 542 -89.52 -47.18 33.85
CA SER A 542 -89.20 -46.64 35.16
C SER A 542 -87.71 -46.49 35.39
N TYR A 543 -87.28 -45.32 35.86
CA TYR A 543 -85.92 -45.08 36.30
C TYR A 543 -85.84 -43.99 37.37
N ILE A 544 -84.81 -44.07 38.20
CA ILE A 544 -84.40 -42.99 39.08
C ILE A 544 -83.15 -42.35 38.48
N GLU A 545 -83.12 -41.03 38.39
CA GLU A 545 -81.94 -40.29 37.99
C GLU A 545 -81.43 -39.40 39.11
N PHE A 546 -80.11 -39.28 39.15
CA PHE A 546 -79.35 -38.44 40.07
C PHE A 546 -78.62 -37.42 39.20
N ASP A 547 -79.17 -36.20 39.11
CA ASP A 547 -78.63 -35.13 38.29
C ASP A 547 -77.80 -34.17 39.15
N SER A 548 -76.50 -34.14 38.89
CA SER A 548 -75.54 -33.20 39.44
C SER A 548 -74.88 -32.39 38.32
N GLU A 549 -75.49 -32.23 37.15
CA GLU A 549 -74.88 -31.43 36.08
C GLU A 549 -74.81 -29.93 36.42
N ILE A 550 -74.06 -29.18 35.62
CA ILE A 550 -73.85 -27.74 35.78
C ILE A 550 -74.72 -27.01 34.74
N TYR A 551 -75.64 -26.13 35.13
CA TYR A 551 -76.51 -25.43 34.17
C TYR A 551 -76.14 -23.97 34.00
#